data_AF-A0A524E8J2-F1
#
_entry.id   AF-A0A524E8J2-F1
#
_cell.length_a   1.000
_cell.length_b   1.000
_cell.length_c   1.000
_cell.angle_alpha   90.00
_cell.angle_beta   90.00
_cell.angle_gamma   90.00
#
_symmetry.space_group_name_H-M   'P 1'
#
loop_
_entity.id
_entity.type
_entity.pdbx_description
1 polymer ?
#
loop_
_entity_poly.entity_id
_entity_poly.type
_entity_poly.pdbx_seq_one_letter_code
_entity_poly.pdbx_strand_id
1 'polypeptide(L)'
;MVKGYEVSEDGTLQEVELTKETLDTGSVVCVVDDATKSIYLWKGSGAGIRKKFIGARVATNLRTEYGFHFKVRPLDEGEEPPTFFTALSGETAAEPVIKPGASAPPSPPASKAPSTSSAPPPTPKPAQTKTTSSPAKPPTPPSTKTKPKAPAVSPSSAPAAAKVPSGAIQEMIEELEGTEPPEGYRRELLIVYNELFTVAERTIRLFDQVKVERKFEKVKEPPEGTFMAEGFIPRVIVKEGKVLGIELLKGTPDAILSPIKSEMKERLGDLISFFKSEIDQGEVSSAETKTKKKKLVAK
;
A
#
# COMPACT_ATOMS: atom_id res chain seq x y z
N MET A 1 -17.18 -1.37 10.80
CA MET A 1 -17.72 -1.30 9.41
C MET A 1 -16.85 -2.20 8.55
N VAL A 2 -17.46 -2.99 7.67
CA VAL A 2 -16.73 -3.90 6.78
C VAL A 2 -16.89 -3.40 5.35
N LYS A 3 -15.79 -3.34 4.61
CA LYS A 3 -15.80 -2.94 3.20
C LYS A 3 -15.12 -3.99 2.34
N GLY A 4 -15.74 -4.32 1.21
CA GLY A 4 -15.25 -5.26 0.23
C GLY A 4 -14.74 -4.56 -1.02
N TYR A 5 -13.57 -4.95 -1.51
CA TYR A 5 -13.01 -4.43 -2.75
C TYR A 5 -12.58 -5.56 -3.68
N GLU A 6 -13.07 -5.56 -4.91
CA GLU A 6 -12.52 -6.40 -5.97
C GLU A 6 -11.32 -5.71 -6.63
N VAL A 7 -10.24 -6.45 -6.82
CA VAL A 7 -9.02 -5.97 -7.46
C VAL A 7 -9.07 -6.26 -8.96
N SER A 8 -9.00 -5.22 -9.79
CA SER A 8 -8.89 -5.35 -11.25
C SER A 8 -7.44 -5.61 -11.69
N GLU A 9 -7.26 -6.06 -12.94
CA GLU A 9 -5.91 -6.37 -13.48
C GLU A 9 -4.99 -5.15 -13.66
N ASP A 10 -5.54 -3.95 -13.60
CA ASP A 10 -4.82 -2.67 -13.62
C ASP A 10 -4.48 -2.14 -12.21
N GLY A 11 -4.98 -2.81 -11.16
CA GLY A 11 -4.82 -2.40 -9.77
C GLY A 11 -5.87 -1.41 -9.28
N THR A 12 -6.90 -1.12 -10.06
CA THR A 12 -8.06 -0.37 -9.58
C THR A 12 -8.89 -1.21 -8.61
N LEU A 13 -9.50 -0.54 -7.64
CA LEU A 13 -10.39 -1.14 -6.64
C LEU A 13 -11.83 -0.78 -6.96
N GLN A 14 -12.69 -1.79 -7.05
CA GLN A 14 -14.13 -1.60 -7.09
C GLN A 14 -14.73 -2.02 -5.75
N GLU A 15 -15.49 -1.13 -5.10
CA GLU A 15 -16.22 -1.47 -3.89
C GLU A 15 -17.41 -2.37 -4.27
N VAL A 16 -17.44 -3.58 -3.71
CA VAL A 16 -18.44 -4.61 -4.02
C VAL A 16 -18.98 -5.19 -2.72
N GLU A 17 -20.28 -5.45 -2.69
CA GLU A 17 -20.90 -6.24 -1.63
C GLU A 17 -20.47 -7.71 -1.78
N LEU A 18 -19.56 -8.13 -0.91
CA LEU A 18 -19.02 -9.49 -0.92
C LEU A 18 -19.85 -10.37 0.01
N THR A 19 -20.35 -11.47 -0.54
CA THR A 19 -20.89 -12.60 0.21
C THR A 19 -20.11 -13.85 -0.16
N LYS A 20 -20.32 -14.94 0.57
CA LYS A 20 -19.63 -16.20 0.30
C LYS A 20 -19.90 -16.72 -1.12
N GLU A 21 -21.06 -16.38 -1.66
CA GLU A 21 -21.54 -16.81 -2.98
C GLU A 21 -21.02 -15.93 -4.12
N THR A 22 -20.59 -14.70 -3.84
CA THR A 22 -20.02 -13.78 -4.85
C THR A 22 -18.50 -13.87 -4.97
N LEU A 23 -17.84 -14.67 -4.12
CA LEU A 23 -16.41 -14.97 -4.25
C LEU A 23 -16.17 -15.88 -5.46
N ASP A 24 -15.61 -15.29 -6.52
CA ASP A 24 -15.26 -16.02 -7.73
C ASP A 24 -13.81 -16.54 -7.68
N THR A 25 -13.62 -17.80 -8.07
CA THR A 25 -12.32 -18.49 -8.15
C THR A 25 -11.28 -17.76 -9.02
N GLY A 26 -11.70 -16.95 -10.01
CA GLY A 26 -10.83 -16.13 -10.85
C GLY A 26 -10.52 -14.74 -10.29
N SER A 27 -11.10 -14.37 -9.14
CA SER A 27 -11.00 -13.03 -8.56
C SER A 27 -9.95 -12.93 -7.45
N VAL A 28 -9.54 -11.70 -7.16
CA VAL A 28 -8.71 -11.36 -6.00
C VAL A 28 -9.40 -10.22 -5.30
N VAL A 29 -9.60 -10.36 -4.00
CA VAL A 29 -10.53 -9.53 -3.24
C VAL A 29 -9.88 -9.09 -1.94
N CYS A 30 -10.10 -7.83 -1.56
CA CYS A 30 -9.66 -7.25 -0.30
C CYS A 30 -10.87 -6.96 0.59
N VAL A 31 -10.89 -7.51 1.80
CA VAL A 31 -11.93 -7.22 2.81
C VAL A 31 -11.30 -6.45 3.95
N VAL A 32 -11.73 -5.22 4.18
CA VAL A 32 -11.28 -4.38 5.28
C VAL A 32 -12.29 -4.47 6.42
N ASP A 33 -11.86 -5.06 7.54
CA ASP A 33 -12.63 -5.11 8.78
C ASP A 33 -12.06 -4.12 9.81
N ASP A 34 -12.83 -3.06 10.06
CA ASP A 34 -12.47 -2.02 11.01
C ASP A 34 -12.55 -2.47 12.48
N ALA A 35 -13.35 -3.51 12.79
CA ALA A 35 -13.52 -4.00 14.15
C ALA A 35 -12.28 -4.77 14.62
N THR A 36 -11.75 -5.68 13.79
CA THR A 36 -10.54 -6.45 14.10
C THR A 36 -9.25 -5.79 13.61
N LYS A 37 -9.34 -4.61 12.98
CA LYS A 37 -8.23 -3.92 12.31
C LYS A 37 -7.47 -4.89 11.40
N SER A 38 -8.20 -5.65 10.59
CA SER A 38 -7.63 -6.66 9.69
C SER A 38 -8.03 -6.36 8.24
N ILE A 39 -7.09 -6.53 7.33
CA ILE A 39 -7.29 -6.46 5.89
C ILE A 39 -7.07 -7.86 5.34
N TYR A 40 -8.13 -8.57 4.99
CA TYR A 40 -8.03 -9.89 4.41
C TYR A 40 -7.81 -9.76 2.90
N LEU A 41 -6.75 -10.38 2.40
CA LEU A 41 -6.49 -10.50 0.97
C LEU A 41 -6.86 -11.92 0.54
N TRP A 42 -8.05 -12.09 -0.01
CA TRP A 42 -8.53 -13.37 -0.51
C TRP A 42 -8.05 -13.58 -1.95
N LYS A 43 -7.43 -14.72 -2.21
CA LYS A 43 -6.86 -15.10 -3.51
C LYS A 43 -7.62 -16.30 -4.06
N GLY A 44 -8.38 -16.08 -5.12
CA GLY A 44 -8.99 -17.16 -5.88
C GLY A 44 -7.92 -18.12 -6.42
N SER A 45 -8.19 -19.41 -6.34
CA SER A 45 -7.28 -20.47 -6.80
C SER A 45 -7.03 -20.35 -8.31
N GLY A 46 -8.06 -20.02 -9.10
CA GLY A 46 -7.99 -19.77 -10.54
C GLY A 46 -7.54 -18.36 -10.94
N ALA A 47 -7.35 -17.45 -9.99
CA ALA A 47 -6.91 -16.10 -10.31
C ALA A 47 -5.47 -16.10 -10.85
N GLY A 48 -5.24 -15.34 -11.93
CA GLY A 48 -3.93 -15.22 -12.55
C GLY A 48 -2.86 -14.71 -11.58
N ILE A 49 -1.64 -15.22 -11.71
CA ILE A 49 -0.49 -14.86 -10.85
C ILE A 49 -0.30 -13.34 -10.79
N ARG A 50 -0.42 -12.66 -11.93
CA ARG A 50 -0.34 -11.19 -12.02
C ARG A 50 -1.39 -10.49 -11.14
N LYS A 51 -2.65 -10.93 -11.19
CA LYS A 51 -3.74 -10.37 -10.39
C LYS A 51 -3.49 -10.55 -8.89
N LYS A 52 -2.91 -11.70 -8.48
CA LYS A 52 -2.50 -11.96 -7.08
C LYS A 52 -1.40 -11.01 -6.59
N PHE A 53 -0.38 -10.74 -7.42
CA PHE A 53 0.67 -9.76 -7.10
C PHE A 53 0.13 -8.34 -6.99
N ILE A 54 -0.75 -7.96 -7.91
CA ILE A 54 -1.43 -6.65 -7.87
C ILE A 54 -2.27 -6.55 -6.60
N GLY A 55 -3.05 -7.57 -6.25
CA GLY A 55 -3.83 -7.62 -5.01
C GLY A 55 -2.96 -7.50 -3.75
N ALA A 56 -1.78 -8.14 -3.71
CA ALA A 56 -0.85 -7.99 -2.60
C ALA A 56 -0.33 -6.55 -2.45
N ARG A 57 -0.01 -5.89 -3.57
CA ARG A 57 0.38 -4.48 -3.58
C ARG A 57 -0.77 -3.59 -3.10
N VAL A 58 -1.97 -3.81 -3.62
CA VAL A 58 -3.16 -3.02 -3.29
C VAL A 58 -3.56 -3.19 -1.82
N ALA A 59 -3.51 -4.42 -1.27
CA ALA A 59 -3.74 -4.66 0.15
C ALA A 59 -2.72 -3.95 1.05
N THR A 60 -1.46 -3.87 0.60
CA THR A 60 -0.40 -3.10 1.29
C THR A 60 -0.70 -1.60 1.25
N ASN A 61 -1.19 -1.09 0.13
CA ASN A 61 -1.59 0.32 0.00
C ASN A 61 -2.81 0.64 0.87
N LEU A 62 -3.82 -0.23 0.89
CA LEU A 62 -4.97 -0.10 1.79
C LEU A 62 -4.53 -0.05 3.26
N ARG A 63 -3.54 -0.85 3.67
CA ARG A 63 -2.98 -0.76 5.03
C ARG A 63 -2.40 0.63 5.33
N THR A 64 -1.71 1.23 4.37
CA THR A 64 -1.16 2.59 4.50
C THR A 64 -2.26 3.65 4.57
N GLU A 65 -3.37 3.45 3.86
CA GLU A 65 -4.51 4.36 3.89
C GLU A 65 -5.27 4.32 5.22
N TYR A 66 -5.56 3.11 5.70
CA TYR A 66 -6.33 2.85 6.93
C TYR A 66 -5.50 2.96 8.22
N GLY A 67 -4.17 2.92 8.12
CA GLY A 67 -3.25 3.13 9.23
C GLY A 67 -2.54 1.86 9.69
N PHE A 68 -1.35 2.03 10.27
CA PHE A 68 -0.41 0.94 10.59
C PHE A 68 -0.92 -0.09 11.61
N HIS A 69 -1.98 0.25 12.35
CA HIS A 69 -2.69 -0.63 13.27
C HIS A 69 -3.41 -1.77 12.55
N PHE A 70 -3.68 -1.62 11.24
CA PHE A 70 -4.26 -2.68 10.43
C PHE A 70 -3.22 -3.74 10.06
N LYS A 71 -3.63 -5.01 10.10
CA LYS A 71 -2.81 -6.16 9.69
C LYS A 71 -3.37 -6.80 8.41
N VAL A 72 -2.52 -6.91 7.39
CA VAL A 72 -2.85 -7.63 6.15
C VAL A 72 -2.72 -9.14 6.39
N ARG A 73 -3.78 -9.89 6.08
CA ARG A 73 -3.83 -11.36 6.20
C ARG A 73 -4.11 -11.96 4.82
N PRO A 74 -3.10 -12.54 4.16
CA PRO A 74 -3.33 -13.26 2.91
C PRO A 74 -4.08 -14.56 3.19
N LEU A 75 -5.10 -14.85 2.38
CA LEU A 75 -5.93 -16.04 2.42
C LEU A 75 -5.97 -16.66 1.02
N ASP A 76 -5.88 -17.98 0.94
CA ASP A 76 -6.10 -18.74 -0.29
C ASP A 76 -7.49 -19.36 -0.27
N GLU A 77 -8.11 -19.47 -1.45
CA GLU A 77 -9.42 -20.12 -1.60
C GLU A 77 -9.40 -21.54 -1.04
N GLY A 78 -10.31 -21.83 -0.10
CA GLY A 78 -10.41 -23.10 0.61
C GLY A 78 -9.57 -23.20 1.89
N GLU A 79 -8.75 -22.21 2.22
CA GLU A 79 -7.98 -22.12 3.48
C GLU A 79 -8.44 -20.95 4.36
N GLU A 80 -9.68 -20.48 4.19
CA GLU A 80 -10.18 -19.31 4.90
C GLU A 80 -10.54 -19.61 6.37
N PRO A 81 -10.03 -18.84 7.34
CA PRO A 81 -10.41 -19.02 8.73
C PRO A 81 -11.88 -18.63 8.93
N PRO A 82 -12.59 -19.22 9.90
CA PRO A 82 -13.98 -18.86 10.20
C PRO A 82 -14.18 -17.36 10.45
N THR A 83 -13.16 -16.69 11.01
CA THR A 83 -13.15 -15.24 11.25
C THR A 83 -13.30 -14.39 9.99
N PHE A 84 -12.88 -14.91 8.82
CA PHE A 84 -13.05 -14.24 7.54
C PHE A 84 -14.52 -14.17 7.12
N PHE A 85 -15.27 -15.26 7.28
CA PHE A 85 -16.70 -15.28 6.96
C PHE A 85 -17.49 -14.43 7.95
N THR A 86 -17.12 -14.43 9.24
CA THR A 86 -17.71 -13.52 10.23
C THR A 86 -17.46 -12.04 9.90
N ALA A 87 -16.27 -11.73 9.34
CA ALA A 87 -15.98 -10.40 8.81
C ALA A 87 -16.87 -10.05 7.61
N LEU A 88 -16.98 -10.94 6.62
CA LEU A 88 -17.84 -10.76 5.45
C LEU A 88 -19.31 -10.51 5.80
N SER A 89 -19.86 -11.24 6.78
CA SER A 89 -21.26 -11.10 7.19
C SER A 89 -21.53 -9.86 8.07
N GLY A 90 -20.49 -9.10 8.45
CA GLY A 90 -20.63 -7.93 9.32
C GLY A 90 -20.95 -8.24 10.79
N GLU A 91 -21.06 -9.53 11.15
CA GLU A 91 -21.38 -10.01 12.51
C GLU A 91 -20.13 -10.20 13.38
N THR A 92 -19.07 -9.43 13.15
CA THR A 92 -17.80 -9.62 13.86
C THR A 92 -17.90 -9.21 15.33
N ALA A 93 -18.23 -10.19 16.17
CA ALA A 93 -17.94 -10.15 17.60
C ALA A 93 -16.42 -10.33 17.77
N ALA A 94 -15.77 -9.33 18.34
CA ALA A 94 -14.35 -9.35 18.63
C ALA A 94 -14.03 -10.38 19.74
N GLU A 95 -13.85 -11.64 19.37
CA GLU A 95 -13.14 -12.56 20.25
C GLU A 95 -11.62 -12.40 20.04
N PRO A 96 -10.87 -12.01 21.08
CA PRO A 96 -9.43 -11.87 21.00
C PRO A 96 -8.80 -13.24 20.70
N VAL A 97 -8.05 -13.31 19.59
CA VAL A 97 -7.27 -14.49 19.19
C VAL A 97 -6.36 -14.90 20.35
N ILE A 98 -6.64 -16.10 20.87
CA ILE A 98 -5.95 -16.76 21.97
C ILE A 98 -4.47 -16.98 21.61
N LYS A 99 -3.62 -16.79 22.62
CA LYS A 99 -2.16 -16.96 22.59
C LYS A 99 -1.72 -18.32 22.00
N PRO A 100 -0.56 -18.42 21.33
CA PRO A 100 -0.04 -19.68 20.82
C PRO A 100 0.47 -20.54 21.98
N GLY A 101 -0.14 -21.70 22.22
CA GLY A 101 0.32 -22.65 23.24
C GLY A 101 -0.74 -23.62 23.77
N ALA A 102 -1.37 -24.41 22.90
CA ALA A 102 -2.03 -25.66 23.32
C ALA A 102 -2.12 -26.63 22.13
N SER A 103 -1.57 -27.83 22.35
CA SER A 103 -1.58 -29.07 21.54
C SER A 103 -2.33 -29.07 20.21
N ALA A 104 -1.58 -29.38 19.14
CA ALA A 104 -2.12 -29.85 17.88
C ALA A 104 -2.95 -31.14 18.08
N PRO A 105 -4.18 -31.23 17.55
CA PRO A 105 -4.85 -32.51 17.40
C PRO A 105 -4.16 -33.37 16.31
N PRO A 106 -4.17 -34.70 16.46
CA PRO A 106 -3.33 -35.61 15.68
C PRO A 106 -3.73 -35.63 14.20
N SER A 107 -2.73 -35.57 13.33
CA SER A 107 -2.88 -35.75 11.88
C SER A 107 -3.61 -37.06 11.56
N PRO A 108 -4.67 -37.05 10.74
CA PRO A 108 -5.23 -38.29 10.22
C PRO A 108 -4.25 -38.96 9.22
N PRO A 109 -4.24 -40.30 9.17
CA PRO A 109 -3.17 -41.11 8.57
C PRO A 109 -3.15 -41.05 7.04
N ALA A 110 -1.93 -41.08 6.50
CA ALA A 110 -1.64 -41.20 5.08
C ALA A 110 -2.46 -42.31 4.41
N SER A 111 -3.39 -41.92 3.55
CA SER A 111 -4.14 -42.82 2.70
C SER A 111 -3.30 -43.19 1.46
N LYS A 112 -3.08 -44.49 1.34
CA LYS A 112 -2.37 -45.19 0.27
C LYS A 112 -2.98 -44.88 -1.10
N ALA A 113 -2.09 -44.68 -2.07
CA ALA A 113 -2.38 -44.75 -3.49
C ALA A 113 -2.99 -46.11 -3.89
N PRO A 114 -3.96 -46.14 -4.82
CA PRO A 114 -4.18 -47.30 -5.68
C PRO A 114 -3.39 -47.14 -6.99
N SER A 115 -2.54 -48.13 -7.22
CA SER A 115 -1.91 -48.46 -8.49
C SER A 115 -2.94 -48.85 -9.56
N THR A 116 -2.85 -48.28 -10.76
CA THR A 116 -3.16 -49.00 -11.99
C THR A 116 -2.10 -48.71 -13.05
N SER A 117 -1.52 -49.81 -13.50
CA SER A 117 -0.51 -49.93 -14.54
C SER A 117 -1.16 -49.87 -15.93
N SER A 118 -0.56 -49.17 -16.88
CA SER A 118 -0.39 -49.72 -18.24
C SER A 118 0.65 -48.95 -19.07
N ALA A 119 1.77 -49.65 -19.27
CA ALA A 119 2.64 -49.71 -20.46
C ALA A 119 3.48 -48.50 -20.93
N PRO A 120 4.71 -48.75 -21.48
CA PRO A 120 5.77 -47.76 -21.65
C PRO A 120 5.91 -47.23 -23.10
N PRO A 121 6.53 -46.06 -23.32
CA PRO A 121 7.07 -45.71 -24.64
C PRO A 121 8.50 -46.26 -24.82
N PRO A 122 8.89 -46.68 -26.04
CA PRO A 122 10.17 -47.30 -26.32
C PRO A 122 11.28 -46.27 -26.49
N THR A 123 12.48 -46.62 -26.01
CA THR A 123 13.76 -46.05 -26.43
C THR A 123 14.21 -46.69 -27.75
N PRO A 124 14.91 -45.94 -28.62
CA PRO A 124 15.97 -46.55 -29.43
C PRO A 124 17.35 -45.95 -29.11
N LYS A 125 18.31 -46.87 -29.07
CA LYS A 125 19.75 -46.76 -28.79
C LYS A 125 20.51 -46.20 -30.04
N PRO A 126 21.74 -45.67 -29.89
CA PRO A 126 22.46 -44.92 -30.91
C PRO A 126 23.25 -45.82 -31.87
N ALA A 127 23.33 -45.39 -33.14
CA ALA A 127 24.20 -45.97 -34.15
C ALA A 127 25.51 -45.17 -34.28
N GLN A 128 26.62 -45.90 -34.22
CA GLN A 128 27.98 -45.45 -34.46
C GLN A 128 28.22 -45.17 -35.96
N THR A 129 29.09 -44.21 -36.27
CA THR A 129 29.99 -44.35 -37.43
C THR A 129 31.33 -43.69 -37.12
N LYS A 130 32.40 -44.49 -37.28
CA LYS A 130 33.81 -44.12 -37.20
C LYS A 130 34.31 -43.75 -38.61
N THR A 131 35.23 -42.78 -38.69
CA THR A 131 36.55 -42.80 -39.40
C THR A 131 37.13 -41.37 -39.40
N THR A 132 38.13 -41.04 -38.58
CA THR A 132 39.60 -41.15 -38.77
C THR A 132 40.20 -40.33 -39.92
N SER A 133 40.87 -39.21 -39.59
CA SER A 133 42.31 -39.03 -39.78
C SER A 133 42.82 -37.75 -39.07
N SER A 134 43.94 -37.91 -38.35
CA SER A 134 44.75 -36.92 -37.62
C SER A 134 45.93 -36.45 -38.54
N PRO A 135 46.98 -35.71 -38.13
CA PRO A 135 47.25 -34.93 -36.89
C PRO A 135 47.96 -33.56 -37.14
N ALA A 136 47.94 -32.65 -36.16
CA ALA A 136 49.10 -31.77 -35.89
C ALA A 136 49.06 -31.22 -34.45
N LYS A 137 50.14 -31.48 -33.71
CA LYS A 137 50.55 -30.95 -32.39
C LYS A 137 52.00 -30.44 -32.59
N PRO A 138 52.65 -29.74 -31.65
CA PRO A 138 52.34 -28.51 -30.90
C PRO A 138 53.48 -27.45 -31.08
N PRO A 139 53.48 -26.29 -30.39
CA PRO A 139 54.30 -26.23 -29.17
C PRO A 139 53.75 -25.34 -28.04
N THR A 140 54.06 -25.73 -26.80
CA THR A 140 54.10 -24.90 -25.57
C THR A 140 55.57 -24.57 -25.24
N PRO A 141 55.91 -23.75 -24.22
CA PRO A 141 55.43 -22.45 -23.73
C PRO A 141 56.63 -21.44 -23.58
N PRO A 142 56.48 -20.28 -22.91
CA PRO A 142 57.09 -20.25 -21.57
C PRO A 142 56.31 -19.50 -20.49
N SER A 143 56.48 -20.02 -19.28
CA SER A 143 56.08 -19.47 -17.99
C SER A 143 56.68 -18.09 -17.67
N THR A 144 55.84 -17.19 -17.15
CA THR A 144 56.23 -16.11 -16.22
C THR A 144 55.03 -15.86 -15.31
N LYS A 145 55.09 -16.36 -14.07
CA LYS A 145 55.54 -15.69 -12.83
C LYS A 145 54.46 -14.82 -12.18
N THR A 146 54.31 -15.09 -10.88
CA THR A 146 53.81 -14.24 -9.79
C THR A 146 52.31 -13.93 -9.75
N LYS A 147 51.57 -14.77 -9.01
CA LYS A 147 50.31 -14.42 -8.34
C LYS A 147 50.65 -13.79 -6.97
N PRO A 148 50.32 -12.51 -6.70
CA PRO A 148 50.47 -11.94 -5.37
C PRO A 148 49.45 -12.56 -4.42
N LYS A 149 49.96 -13.06 -3.30
CA LYS A 149 49.20 -13.51 -2.13
C LYS A 149 48.49 -12.29 -1.54
N ALA A 150 47.18 -12.18 -1.75
CA ALA A 150 46.36 -11.19 -1.07
C ALA A 150 46.44 -11.46 0.45
N PRO A 151 46.68 -10.43 1.29
CA PRO A 151 46.63 -10.58 2.73
C PRO A 151 45.21 -10.97 3.13
N ALA A 152 45.08 -12.00 3.95
CA ALA A 152 43.85 -12.28 4.67
C ALA A 152 43.55 -11.09 5.57
N VAL A 153 42.61 -10.26 5.15
CA VAL A 153 42.09 -9.16 5.96
C VAL A 153 41.21 -9.82 7.02
N SER A 154 41.68 -9.81 8.26
CA SER A 154 40.90 -10.18 9.43
C SER A 154 39.56 -9.44 9.40
N PRO A 155 38.43 -10.08 9.73
CA PRO A 155 37.15 -9.40 9.81
C PRO A 155 37.26 -8.33 10.91
N SER A 156 37.35 -7.07 10.47
CA SER A 156 37.22 -5.91 11.32
C SER A 156 35.90 -6.03 12.05
N SER A 157 35.96 -6.22 13.37
CA SER A 157 34.80 -6.14 14.26
C SER A 157 34.08 -4.84 13.95
N ALA A 158 32.88 -4.94 13.39
CA ALA A 158 32.02 -3.79 13.18
C ALA A 158 31.87 -3.05 14.51
N PRO A 159 32.04 -1.72 14.54
CA PRO A 159 31.84 -0.97 15.77
C PRO A 159 30.40 -1.19 16.22
N ALA A 160 30.24 -1.73 17.43
CA ALA A 160 28.94 -1.86 18.07
C ALA A 160 28.26 -0.49 18.06
N ALA A 161 27.13 -0.38 17.37
CA ALA A 161 26.33 0.84 17.34
C ALA A 161 26.10 1.30 18.79
N ALA A 162 26.61 2.49 19.13
CA ALA A 162 26.44 3.07 20.45
C ALA A 162 24.94 3.18 20.74
N LYS A 163 24.43 2.33 21.65
CA LYS A 163 23.03 2.36 22.07
C LYS A 163 22.75 3.71 22.71
N VAL A 164 21.93 4.52 22.05
CA VAL A 164 21.38 5.74 22.67
C VAL A 164 20.56 5.32 23.89
N PRO A 165 20.77 5.92 25.07
CA PRO A 165 20.01 5.57 26.26
C PRO A 165 18.53 5.93 26.08
N SER A 166 17.64 5.08 26.60
CA SER A 166 16.19 5.25 26.46
C SER A 166 15.66 6.58 27.00
N GLY A 167 16.31 7.15 28.03
CA GLY A 167 15.96 8.47 28.56
C GLY A 167 16.13 9.59 27.52
N ALA A 168 17.21 9.55 26.72
CA ALA A 168 17.43 10.55 25.67
C ALA A 168 16.39 10.43 24.55
N ILE A 169 15.90 9.22 24.26
CA ILE A 169 14.81 9.01 23.30
C ILE A 169 13.51 9.65 23.80
N GLN A 170 13.21 9.49 25.10
CA GLN A 170 12.02 10.07 25.71
C GLN A 170 12.04 11.61 25.69
N GLU A 171 13.19 12.22 26.00
CA GLU A 171 13.37 13.68 25.91
C GLU A 171 13.13 14.20 24.48
N MET A 172 13.66 13.51 23.47
CA MET A 172 13.41 13.86 22.06
C MET A 172 11.92 13.76 21.70
N ILE A 173 11.22 12.74 22.19
CA ILE A 173 9.78 12.57 21.95
C ILE A 173 8.98 13.70 22.57
N GLU A 174 9.23 14.06 23.83
CA GLU A 174 8.53 15.15 24.52
C GLU A 174 8.72 16.50 23.79
N GLU A 175 9.91 16.75 23.28
CA GLU A 175 10.20 17.92 22.46
C GLU A 175 9.45 17.91 21.11
N LEU A 176 9.36 16.75 20.47
CA LEU A 176 8.62 16.57 19.21
C LEU A 176 7.10 16.65 19.41
N GLU A 177 6.58 16.28 20.58
CA GLU A 177 5.17 16.47 20.96
C GLU A 177 4.80 17.95 21.01
N GLY A 178 5.70 18.81 21.48
CA GLY A 178 5.51 20.27 21.50
C GLY A 178 5.61 20.96 20.14
N THR A 179 6.07 20.26 19.11
CA THR A 179 6.18 20.81 17.75
C THR A 179 4.93 20.48 16.95
N GLU A 180 4.27 21.48 16.36
CA GLU A 180 3.10 21.22 15.50
C GLU A 180 3.52 20.81 14.07
N PRO A 181 2.75 19.92 13.41
CA PRO A 181 2.93 19.64 11.99
C PRO A 181 2.61 20.91 11.17
N PRO A 182 3.19 21.06 9.96
CA PRO A 182 2.90 22.19 9.08
C PRO A 182 1.41 22.25 8.73
N GLU A 183 0.92 23.46 8.42
CA GLU A 183 -0.47 23.65 8.01
C GLU A 183 -0.84 22.74 6.83
N GLY A 184 -2.02 22.12 6.92
CA GLY A 184 -2.48 21.21 5.90
C GLY A 184 -1.88 19.80 5.97
N TYR A 185 -1.06 19.52 6.97
CA TYR A 185 -0.51 18.20 7.20
C TYR A 185 -0.85 17.71 8.60
N ARG A 186 -1.01 16.39 8.72
CA ARG A 186 -1.04 15.71 10.02
C ARG A 186 0.15 14.76 10.10
N ARG A 187 0.69 14.64 11.31
CA ARG A 187 1.72 13.65 11.64
C ARG A 187 1.04 12.29 11.82
N GLU A 188 1.48 11.27 11.08
CA GLU A 188 0.99 9.90 11.29
C GLU A 188 2.06 8.99 11.88
N LEU A 189 3.30 9.12 11.40
CA LEU A 189 4.45 8.40 11.94
C LEU A 189 5.55 9.34 12.39
N LEU A 190 6.29 8.87 13.37
CA LEU A 190 7.52 9.49 13.84
C LEU A 190 8.59 8.42 13.99
N ILE A 191 9.78 8.68 13.47
CA ILE A 191 10.96 7.85 13.63
C ILE A 191 11.95 8.63 14.50
N VAL A 192 12.27 8.09 15.66
CA VAL A 192 13.31 8.63 16.55
C VAL A 192 14.38 7.57 16.69
N TYR A 193 15.59 7.87 16.20
CA TYR A 193 16.70 6.93 16.19
C TYR A 193 16.35 5.63 15.44
N ASN A 194 16.20 4.50 16.15
CA ASN A 194 15.80 3.20 15.60
C ASN A 194 14.38 2.76 16.03
N GLU A 195 13.60 3.68 16.60
CA GLU A 195 12.27 3.41 17.11
C GLU A 195 11.20 4.08 16.25
N LEU A 196 10.15 3.33 15.92
CA LEU A 196 9.00 3.80 15.17
C LEU A 196 7.84 4.07 16.12
N PHE A 197 7.21 5.23 15.96
CA PHE A 197 6.05 5.67 16.72
C PHE A 197 4.89 6.01 15.78
N THR A 198 3.68 5.72 16.21
CA THR A 198 2.42 6.16 15.58
C THR A 198 1.76 7.23 16.44
N VAL A 199 1.01 8.13 15.82
CA VAL A 199 0.16 9.08 16.54
C VAL A 199 -1.18 8.42 16.88
N ALA A 200 -1.45 8.21 18.17
CA ALA A 200 -2.76 7.80 18.65
C ALA A 200 -3.59 9.04 18.98
N GLU A 201 -4.79 9.12 18.41
CA GLU A 201 -5.76 10.18 18.70
C GLU A 201 -6.78 9.68 19.74
N ARG A 202 -6.82 10.32 20.91
CA ARG A 202 -7.81 10.08 21.94
C ARG A 202 -8.83 11.20 21.94
N THR A 203 -10.02 10.90 21.46
CA THR A 203 -11.15 11.82 21.49
C THR A 203 -11.80 11.77 22.86
N ILE A 204 -11.58 12.81 23.67
CA ILE A 204 -12.24 12.98 24.97
C ILE A 204 -13.45 13.90 24.74
N ARG A 205 -14.65 13.34 24.84
CA ARG A 205 -15.90 14.12 24.84
C ARG A 205 -16.22 14.50 26.28
N LEU A 206 -15.89 15.73 26.66
CA LEU A 206 -16.30 16.31 27.93
C LEU A 206 -17.41 17.31 27.63
N PHE A 207 -18.64 16.94 28.00
CA PHE A 207 -19.86 17.71 27.74
C PHE A 207 -20.04 17.97 26.23
N ASP A 208 -19.88 19.21 25.78
CA ASP A 208 -20.01 19.65 24.37
C ASP A 208 -18.65 19.95 23.70
N GLN A 209 -17.54 19.80 24.41
CA GLN A 209 -16.21 20.00 23.85
C GLN A 209 -15.58 18.66 23.46
N VAL A 210 -15.32 18.52 22.16
CA VAL A 210 -14.51 17.43 21.62
C VAL A 210 -13.05 17.85 21.73
N LYS A 211 -12.35 17.35 22.76
CA LYS A 211 -10.90 17.54 22.88
C LYS A 211 -10.20 16.32 22.27
N VAL A 212 -9.47 16.52 21.19
CA VAL A 212 -8.63 15.49 20.58
C VAL A 212 -7.24 15.60 21.20
N GLU A 213 -6.88 14.63 22.04
CA GLU A 213 -5.54 14.51 22.59
C GLU A 213 -4.71 13.60 21.68
N ARG A 214 -3.55 14.08 21.22
CA ARG A 214 -2.64 13.31 20.37
C ARG A 214 -1.45 12.87 21.19
N LYS A 215 -1.15 11.57 21.15
CA LYS A 215 -0.02 11.00 21.89
C LYS A 215 0.79 10.06 21.00
N PHE A 216 2.10 10.05 21.18
CA PHE A 216 2.95 9.07 20.51
C PHE A 216 2.90 7.70 21.19
N GLU A 217 2.69 6.68 20.39
CA GLU A 217 2.73 5.28 20.81
C GLU A 217 3.80 4.52 20.04
N LYS A 218 4.68 3.84 20.77
CA LYS A 218 5.74 3.03 20.18
C LYS A 218 5.16 1.81 19.48
N VAL A 219 5.55 1.61 18.22
CA VAL A 219 5.24 0.39 17.46
C VAL A 219 6.10 -0.75 17.98
N LYS A 220 5.47 -1.77 18.56
CA LYS A 220 6.16 -2.93 19.16
C LYS A 220 6.90 -3.77 18.13
N GLU A 221 6.27 -3.97 16.97
CA GLU A 221 6.77 -4.81 15.88
C GLU A 221 6.72 -3.99 14.59
N PRO A 222 7.75 -3.15 14.32
CA PRO A 222 7.85 -2.46 13.04
C PRO A 222 7.99 -3.50 11.92
N PRO A 223 7.43 -3.21 10.72
CA PRO A 223 7.48 -4.17 9.63
C PRO A 223 8.93 -4.36 9.13
N GLU A 224 9.31 -5.60 8.80
CA GLU A 224 10.67 -5.94 8.34
C GLU A 224 10.81 -5.84 6.82
N GLY A 225 11.96 -5.33 6.36
CA GLY A 225 12.26 -5.16 4.93
C GLY A 225 12.33 -3.70 4.50
N THR A 226 12.32 -3.48 3.19
CA THR A 226 12.33 -2.13 2.60
C THR A 226 10.91 -1.70 2.32
N PHE A 227 10.50 -0.55 2.86
CA PHE A 227 9.18 0.03 2.65
C PHE A 227 9.30 1.40 2.03
N MET A 228 8.50 1.64 0.99
CA MET A 228 8.31 2.98 0.45
C MET A 228 7.20 3.66 1.24
N ALA A 229 7.47 4.84 1.81
CA ALA A 229 6.46 5.67 2.45
C ALA A 229 5.66 6.44 1.40
N GLU A 230 4.96 5.71 0.51
CA GLU A 230 4.13 6.32 -0.54
C GLU A 230 3.04 7.20 0.09
N GLY A 231 2.83 8.39 -0.47
CA GLY A 231 1.82 9.34 0.01
C GLY A 231 2.20 10.10 1.30
N PHE A 232 3.40 9.87 1.85
CA PHE A 232 3.92 10.66 2.96
C PHE A 232 4.97 11.67 2.50
N ILE A 233 5.00 12.82 3.19
CA ILE A 233 6.07 13.80 3.06
C ILE A 233 6.97 13.67 4.29
N PRO A 234 8.24 13.26 4.12
CA PRO A 234 9.17 13.21 5.23
C PRO A 234 9.59 14.62 5.65
N ARG A 235 9.50 14.92 6.95
CA ARG A 235 10.04 16.15 7.55
C ARG A 235 11.09 15.78 8.58
N VAL A 236 12.32 16.25 8.39
CA VAL A 236 13.41 16.06 9.36
C VAL A 236 13.38 17.22 10.34
N ILE A 237 13.37 16.91 11.63
CA ILE A 237 13.43 17.92 12.70
C ILE A 237 14.85 17.95 13.28
N VAL A 238 15.49 19.11 13.16
CA VAL A 238 16.85 19.36 13.64
C VAL A 238 16.81 20.49 14.64
N LYS A 239 17.38 20.26 15.83
CA LYS A 239 17.52 21.28 16.87
C LYS A 239 18.90 21.17 17.51
N GLU A 240 19.54 22.31 17.76
CA GLU A 240 20.87 22.36 18.39
C GLU A 240 21.93 21.49 17.68
N GLY A 241 21.85 21.40 16.34
CA GLY A 241 22.75 20.59 15.53
C GLY A 241 22.51 19.08 15.63
N LYS A 242 21.44 18.63 16.30
CA LYS A 242 21.05 17.23 16.42
C LYS A 242 19.75 16.96 15.66
N VAL A 243 19.68 15.82 14.97
CA VAL A 243 18.43 15.32 14.40
C VAL A 243 17.61 14.71 15.53
N LEU A 244 16.47 15.32 15.85
CA LEU A 244 15.56 14.82 16.89
C LEU A 244 14.73 13.64 16.36
N GLY A 245 14.29 13.74 15.10
CA GLY A 245 13.48 12.70 14.48
C GLY A 245 13.08 13.01 13.04
N ILE A 246 12.47 12.02 12.41
CA ILE A 246 11.88 12.13 11.07
C ILE A 246 10.38 11.88 11.20
N GLU A 247 9.59 12.85 10.78
CA GLU A 247 8.14 12.73 10.71
C GLU A 247 7.73 12.27 9.33
N LEU A 248 6.73 11.40 9.24
CA LEU A 248 6.03 11.13 7.99
C LEU A 248 4.65 11.78 8.07
N LEU A 249 4.50 12.84 7.28
CA LEU A 249 3.34 13.70 7.24
C LEU A 249 2.38 13.25 6.14
N LYS A 250 1.08 13.28 6.41
CA LYS A 250 0.03 13.02 5.42
C LYS A 250 -0.81 14.29 5.24
N GLY A 251 -1.10 14.64 3.99
CA GLY A 251 -1.95 15.77 3.67
C GLY A 251 -3.33 15.60 4.32
N THR A 252 -3.86 16.67 4.92
CA THR A 252 -5.26 16.71 5.31
C THR A 252 -6.13 16.88 4.07
N PRO A 253 -7.38 16.39 4.07
CA PRO A 253 -8.30 16.62 2.95
C PRO A 253 -8.39 18.09 2.57
N ASP A 254 -8.38 19.00 3.55
CA ASP A 254 -8.43 20.44 3.29
C ASP A 254 -7.20 20.97 2.55
N ALA A 255 -6.01 20.45 2.81
CA ALA A 255 -4.79 20.85 2.09
C ALA A 255 -4.75 20.32 0.66
N ILE A 256 -5.29 19.13 0.44
CA ILE A 256 -5.37 18.51 -0.89
C ILE A 256 -6.47 19.19 -1.71
N LEU A 257 -7.58 19.56 -1.07
CA LEU A 257 -8.73 20.16 -1.71
C LEU A 257 -8.63 21.68 -1.83
N SER A 258 -7.81 22.39 -1.06
CA SER A 258 -7.74 23.86 -1.13
C SER A 258 -7.27 24.40 -2.49
N PRO A 259 -6.28 23.80 -3.19
CA PRO A 259 -5.92 24.24 -4.53
C PRO A 259 -7.02 23.91 -5.54
N ILE A 260 -7.64 22.72 -5.42
CA ILE A 260 -8.71 22.25 -6.30
C ILE A 260 -9.96 23.13 -6.14
N LYS A 261 -10.37 23.44 -4.91
CA LYS A 261 -11.50 24.33 -4.60
C LYS A 261 -11.25 25.74 -5.14
N SER A 262 -10.02 26.23 -5.06
CA SER A 262 -9.66 27.57 -5.56
C SER A 262 -9.71 27.62 -7.09
N GLU A 263 -9.15 26.62 -7.76
CA GLU A 263 -9.21 26.48 -9.23
C GLU A 263 -10.64 26.25 -9.73
N MET A 264 -11.43 25.40 -9.07
CA MET A 264 -12.84 25.21 -9.41
C MET A 264 -13.66 26.49 -9.23
N LYS A 265 -13.38 27.28 -8.18
CA LYS A 265 -14.04 28.56 -7.93
C LYS A 265 -13.69 29.59 -9.00
N GLU A 266 -12.44 29.63 -9.45
CA GLU A 266 -11.99 30.48 -10.56
C GLU A 266 -12.70 30.10 -11.87
N ARG A 267 -12.66 28.82 -12.24
CA ARG A 267 -13.34 28.31 -13.45
C ARG A 267 -14.85 28.54 -13.43
N LEU A 268 -15.48 28.41 -12.25
CA LEU A 268 -16.91 28.68 -12.11
C LEU A 268 -17.21 30.19 -12.19
N GLY A 269 -16.32 31.04 -11.68
CA GLY A 269 -16.38 32.49 -11.84
C GLY A 269 -16.29 32.90 -13.31
N ASP A 270 -15.35 32.33 -14.06
CA ASP A 270 -15.20 32.57 -15.50
C ASP A 270 -16.45 32.12 -16.27
N LEU A 271 -17.00 30.94 -15.95
CA LEU A 271 -18.22 30.44 -16.59
C LEU A 271 -19.43 31.33 -16.30
N ILE A 272 -19.59 31.77 -15.05
CA ILE A 272 -20.66 32.72 -14.67
C ILE A 272 -20.45 34.06 -15.38
N SER A 273 -19.22 34.53 -15.54
CA SER A 273 -18.92 35.77 -16.26
C SER A 273 -19.23 35.65 -17.76
N PHE A 274 -18.93 34.50 -18.35
CA PHE A 274 -19.23 34.18 -19.75
C PHE A 274 -20.74 34.23 -19.99
N PHE A 275 -21.54 33.53 -19.19
CA PHE A 275 -23.00 33.55 -19.31
C PHE A 275 -23.62 34.93 -19.04
N LYS A 276 -23.08 35.70 -18.09
CA LYS A 276 -23.53 37.09 -17.86
C LYS A 276 -23.23 37.99 -19.06
N SER A 277 -22.06 37.84 -19.69
CA SER A 277 -21.70 38.61 -20.88
C SER A 277 -22.57 38.26 -22.10
N GLU A 278 -23.03 37.02 -22.21
CA GLU A 278 -23.91 36.56 -23.29
C GLU A 278 -25.36 37.07 -23.09
N ILE A 279 -25.82 37.12 -21.84
CA ILE A 279 -27.14 37.70 -21.48
C ILE A 279 -27.15 39.22 -21.71
N ASP A 280 -26.11 39.94 -21.30
CA ASP A 280 -26.01 41.40 -21.49
C ASP A 280 -25.89 41.79 -22.97
N GLN A 281 -25.20 40.99 -23.80
CA GLN A 281 -25.13 41.21 -25.26
C GLN A 281 -26.44 40.89 -25.99
N GLY A 282 -27.30 40.05 -25.41
CA GLY A 282 -28.62 39.73 -25.94
C GLY A 282 -29.65 40.85 -25.81
N GLU A 283 -29.55 41.71 -24.80
CA GLU A 283 -30.50 42.83 -24.61
C GLU A 283 -30.21 44.02 -25.55
N VAL A 284 -28.94 44.29 -25.88
CA VAL A 284 -28.58 45.45 -26.74
C VAL A 284 -28.94 45.23 -28.22
N SER A 285 -29.04 43.98 -28.67
CA SER A 285 -29.37 43.63 -30.07
C SER A 285 -30.84 43.84 -30.46
N SER A 286 -31.75 44.05 -29.51
CA SER A 286 -33.19 44.11 -29.78
C SER A 286 -33.78 45.53 -29.89
N ALA A 287 -33.01 46.57 -29.57
CA ALA A 287 -33.50 47.95 -29.52
C ALA A 287 -33.28 48.80 -30.79
N GLU A 288 -32.43 48.37 -31.73
CA GLU A 288 -31.96 49.23 -32.83
C GLU A 288 -32.43 48.84 -34.24
N THR A 289 -33.70 48.44 -34.41
CA THR A 289 -34.26 48.25 -35.77
C THR A 289 -35.75 48.58 -35.90
N LYS A 290 -36.18 49.77 -35.51
CA LYS A 290 -37.47 50.33 -35.97
C LYS A 290 -37.37 51.81 -36.29
N THR A 291 -36.84 52.14 -37.47
CA THR A 291 -37.25 53.37 -38.20
C THR A 291 -36.72 53.33 -39.63
N LYS A 292 -37.60 53.07 -40.61
CA LYS A 292 -37.83 53.91 -41.81
C LYS A 292 -38.55 53.17 -42.95
N LYS A 293 -39.52 53.92 -43.52
CA LYS A 293 -40.09 53.87 -44.90
C LYS A 293 -41.11 52.74 -45.17
N LYS A 294 -42.19 52.95 -45.93
CA LYS A 294 -42.77 54.14 -46.59
C LYS A 294 -44.19 53.75 -47.03
N LYS A 295 -45.11 54.70 -46.93
CA LYS A 295 -46.39 54.77 -47.65
C LYS A 295 -46.18 54.52 -49.16
N LEU A 296 -47.02 53.68 -49.77
CA LEU A 296 -47.37 53.81 -51.19
C LEU A 296 -48.86 53.45 -51.37
N VAL A 297 -49.54 54.33 -52.11
CA VAL A 297 -50.97 54.37 -52.43
C VAL A 297 -51.19 53.76 -53.81
N ALA A 298 -52.34 53.10 -54.01
CA ALA A 298 -53.24 53.09 -55.19
C ALA A 298 -54.00 51.75 -55.20
N LYS A 299 -55.30 51.65 -55.48
CA LYS A 299 -56.17 52.46 -56.33
C LYS A 299 -57.62 52.26 -55.89
#